data_AF-A0A969NB83-F1
#
_entry.id   AF-A0A969NB83-F1
#
_cell.length_a   1.000
_cell.length_b   1.000
_cell.length_c   1.000
_cell.angle_alpha   90.00
_cell.angle_beta   90.00
_cell.angle_gamma   90.00
#
_symmetry.space_group_name_H-M   'P 1'
#
loop_
_entity.id
_entity.type
_entity.pdbx_description
1 polymer ?
#
loop_
_entity_poly.entity_id
_entity_poly.type
_entity_poly.pdbx_seq_one_letter_code
_entity_poly.pdbx_strand_id
1 'polypeptide(L)'
;MPVTVVATLVISLVLALTLTPLISSKVLKKPSKSQNADVIKRTDFLRRIVYGPYRKTLRIALERWWLTVGAATIIFIFSMYIFGFVGVSFFPKAEKPQLMIEVDLPDATNIDKTNEVIKKVESVLDTMDIVEYYASNIGHGNPRIYYNVFSHNYASNYGDIFLRTKYYDLENV
;
A
#
# COMPACT_ATOMS: atom_id res chain seq x y z
N MET A 1 -1.79 11.87 -6.62
CA MET A 1 -2.79 10.79 -6.76
C MET A 1 -4.25 11.21 -6.51
N PRO A 2 -4.60 12.17 -5.64
CA PRO A 2 -6.01 12.58 -5.48
C PRO A 2 -6.62 13.20 -6.75
N VAL A 3 -5.82 14.01 -7.46
CA VAL A 3 -6.25 14.71 -8.68
C VAL A 3 -6.65 13.74 -9.79
N THR A 4 -5.96 12.61 -9.94
CA THR A 4 -6.28 11.61 -10.97
C THR A 4 -7.60 10.90 -10.67
N VAL A 5 -7.89 10.59 -9.39
CA VAL A 5 -9.18 10.00 -8.98
C VAL A 5 -10.32 10.96 -9.24
N VAL A 6 -10.16 12.23 -8.86
CA VAL A 6 -11.20 13.25 -9.09
C VAL A 6 -11.44 13.45 -10.59
N ALA A 7 -10.37 13.63 -11.38
CA ALA A 7 -10.48 13.81 -12.82
C ALA A 7 -11.16 12.60 -13.50
N THR A 8 -10.79 11.37 -13.12
CA THR A 8 -11.39 10.15 -13.69
C THR A 8 -12.86 9.98 -13.32
N LEU A 9 -13.26 10.28 -12.08
CA LEU A 9 -14.67 10.23 -11.68
C LEU A 9 -15.52 11.29 -12.40
N VAL A 10 -14.99 12.50 -12.57
CA VAL A 10 -15.69 13.57 -13.31
C VAL A 10 -15.85 13.21 -14.78
N ILE A 11 -14.77 12.74 -15.43
CA ILE A 11 -14.83 12.29 -16.83
C ILE A 11 -15.79 11.09 -16.95
N SER A 12 -15.75 10.14 -16.00
CA SER A 12 -16.67 8.99 -15.98
C SER A 12 -18.14 9.42 -15.88
N LEU A 13 -18.45 10.40 -15.02
CA LEU A 13 -19.80 10.96 -14.90
C LEU A 13 -20.27 11.60 -16.20
N VAL A 14 -19.42 12.41 -16.84
CA VAL A 14 -19.74 13.05 -18.13
C VAL A 14 -20.00 12.00 -19.20
N LEU A 15 -19.17 10.96 -19.28
CA LEU A 15 -19.34 9.86 -20.23
C LEU A 15 -20.61 9.05 -19.95
N ALA A 16 -20.93 8.77 -18.69
CA ALA A 16 -22.14 8.05 -18.30
C ALA A 16 -23.41 8.81 -18.69
N LEU A 17 -23.40 10.14 -18.62
CA LEU A 17 -24.56 10.97 -18.97
C LEU A 17 -24.67 11.26 -20.47
N THR A 18 -23.57 11.20 -21.22
CA THR A 18 -23.56 11.57 -22.66
C THR A 18 -23.40 10.36 -23.56
N LEU A 19 -22.34 9.58 -23.34
CA LEU A 19 -21.94 8.49 -24.22
C LEU A 19 -22.79 7.23 -23.98
N THR A 20 -23.09 6.88 -22.73
CA THR A 20 -23.94 5.71 -22.42
C THR A 20 -25.33 5.80 -23.06
N PRO A 21 -26.11 6.91 -22.95
CA PRO A 21 -27.40 6.98 -23.64
C PRO A 21 -27.25 7.02 -25.17
N LEU A 22 -26.20 7.66 -25.70
CA LEU A 22 -25.94 7.70 -27.14
C LEU A 22 -25.64 6.31 -27.72
N ILE A 23 -24.82 5.51 -27.03
CA ILE A 23 -24.53 4.13 -27.40
C ILE A 23 -25.78 3.26 -27.19
N SER A 24 -26.46 3.41 -26.06
CA SER A 24 -27.69 2.66 -25.77
C SER A 24 -28.73 2.85 -26.88
N SER A 25 -28.94 4.08 -27.33
CA SER A 25 -29.86 4.37 -28.44
C SER A 25 -29.47 3.72 -29.77
N LYS A 26 -28.18 3.46 -30.02
CA LYS A 26 -27.71 2.84 -31.27
C LYS A 26 -27.60 1.32 -31.19
N VAL A 27 -27.28 0.78 -30.01
CA VAL A 27 -26.99 -0.64 -29.80
C VAL A 27 -28.22 -1.42 -29.32
N LEU A 28 -29.10 -0.81 -28.50
CA LEU A 28 -30.34 -1.47 -28.10
C LEU A 28 -31.32 -1.50 -29.27
N LYS A 29 -31.54 -2.70 -29.80
CA LYS A 29 -32.61 -2.99 -30.75
C LYS A 29 -33.96 -2.89 -30.04
N LYS A 30 -34.98 -2.38 -30.75
CA LYS A 30 -36.38 -2.36 -30.26
C LYS A 30 -36.75 -3.73 -29.68
N PRO A 31 -37.41 -3.80 -28.52
CA PRO A 31 -37.82 -5.08 -27.94
C PRO A 31 -38.78 -5.78 -28.91
N SER A 32 -38.28 -6.80 -29.61
CA SER A 32 -39.09 -7.69 -30.43
C SER A 32 -39.81 -8.65 -29.49
N LYS A 33 -41.15 -8.68 -29.56
CA LYS A 33 -42.01 -9.55 -28.73
C LYS A 33 -41.72 -11.06 -28.88
N SER A 34 -40.86 -11.48 -29.82
CA SER A 34 -40.58 -12.88 -30.15
C SER A 34 -39.24 -13.42 -29.61
N GLN A 35 -38.27 -12.56 -29.24
CA GLN A 35 -36.93 -13.02 -28.78
C GLN A 35 -36.86 -13.29 -27.26
N ASN A 36 -38.00 -13.65 -26.70
CA ASN A 36 -38.27 -13.68 -25.27
C ASN A 36 -37.82 -15.00 -24.61
N ALA A 37 -37.59 -16.11 -25.33
CA ALA A 37 -37.37 -17.40 -24.66
C ALA A 37 -36.01 -17.53 -23.91
N ASP A 38 -34.90 -17.03 -24.44
CA ASP A 38 -33.57 -17.21 -23.82
C ASP A 38 -33.14 -16.04 -22.92
N VAL A 39 -33.58 -14.82 -23.24
CA VAL A 39 -33.34 -13.63 -22.39
C VAL A 39 -34.26 -13.65 -21.16
N ILE A 40 -35.50 -14.14 -21.28
CA ILE A 40 -36.38 -14.31 -20.11
C ILE A 40 -35.82 -15.37 -19.17
N LYS A 41 -35.22 -16.48 -19.63
CA LYS A 41 -34.64 -17.49 -18.71
C LYS A 41 -33.53 -16.94 -17.80
N ARG A 42 -32.63 -16.09 -18.31
CA ARG A 42 -31.62 -15.41 -17.46
C ARG A 42 -32.26 -14.38 -16.54
N THR A 43 -33.23 -13.64 -17.04
CA THR A 43 -33.99 -12.66 -16.23
C THR A 43 -34.83 -13.34 -15.15
N ASP A 44 -35.31 -14.56 -15.41
CA ASP A 44 -36.13 -15.37 -14.50
C ASP A 44 -35.32 -15.93 -13.35
N PHE A 45 -34.06 -16.31 -13.57
CA PHE A 45 -33.16 -16.69 -12.47
C PHE A 45 -32.90 -15.52 -11.52
N LEU A 46 -32.54 -14.36 -12.08
CA LEU A 46 -32.38 -13.13 -11.28
C LEU A 46 -33.68 -12.74 -10.58
N ARG A 47 -34.82 -12.77 -11.29
CA ARG A 47 -36.14 -12.53 -10.69
C ARG A 47 -36.44 -13.50 -9.58
N ARG A 48 -36.13 -14.80 -9.72
CA ARG A 48 -36.38 -15.80 -8.69
C ARG A 48 -35.54 -15.56 -7.43
N ILE A 49 -34.31 -15.07 -7.56
CA ILE A 49 -33.46 -14.66 -6.43
C ILE A 49 -33.99 -13.38 -5.79
N VAL A 50 -34.37 -12.39 -6.58
CA VAL A 50 -34.87 -11.09 -6.10
C VAL A 50 -36.23 -11.24 -5.39
N TYR A 51 -37.16 -11.99 -5.98
CA TYR A 51 -38.50 -12.19 -5.42
C TYR A 51 -38.57 -13.29 -4.34
N GLY A 52 -37.58 -14.17 -4.28
CA GLY A 52 -37.49 -15.25 -3.30
C GLY A 52 -36.67 -14.87 -2.06
N PRO A 53 -35.38 -15.24 -2.00
CA PRO A 53 -34.54 -15.04 -0.83
C PRO A 53 -34.36 -13.56 -0.47
N TYR A 54 -34.11 -12.68 -1.45
CA TYR A 54 -33.90 -11.26 -1.16
C TYR A 54 -35.12 -10.62 -0.51
N ARG A 55 -36.32 -10.81 -1.08
CA ARG A 55 -37.57 -10.28 -0.52
C ARG A 55 -37.90 -10.86 0.86
N LYS A 56 -37.63 -12.15 1.10
CA LYS A 56 -37.83 -12.79 2.41
C LYS A 56 -36.90 -12.21 3.47
N THR A 57 -35.61 -12.10 3.17
CA THR A 57 -34.62 -11.52 4.09
C THR A 57 -34.90 -10.05 4.36
N LEU A 58 -35.26 -9.29 3.32
CA LEU A 58 -35.64 -7.88 3.46
C LEU A 58 -36.87 -7.72 4.35
N ARG A 59 -37.90 -8.55 4.17
CA ARG A 59 -39.09 -8.50 5.03
C ARG A 59 -38.76 -8.79 6.50
N ILE A 60 -37.93 -9.81 6.78
CA ILE A 60 -37.49 -10.11 8.16
C ILE A 60 -36.67 -8.95 8.74
N ALA A 61 -35.79 -8.35 7.94
CA ALA A 61 -34.97 -7.21 8.36
C ALA A 61 -35.80 -5.96 8.69
N LEU A 62 -36.92 -5.73 7.97
CA LEU A 62 -37.85 -4.64 8.23
C LEU A 62 -38.80 -4.94 9.40
N GLU A 63 -39.38 -6.13 9.47
CA GLU A 63 -40.29 -6.53 10.55
C GLU A 63 -39.58 -6.60 11.91
N ARG A 64 -38.31 -7.01 11.92
CA ARG A 64 -37.46 -7.08 13.11
C ARG A 64 -36.32 -6.07 13.05
N TRP A 65 -36.67 -4.80 12.86
CA TRP A 65 -35.72 -3.69 12.74
C TRP A 65 -34.68 -3.66 13.88
N TRP A 66 -35.08 -4.03 15.10
CA TRP A 66 -34.20 -4.12 16.28
C TRP A 66 -33.11 -5.18 16.15
N LEU A 67 -33.37 -6.31 15.48
CA LEU A 67 -32.33 -7.30 15.16
C LEU A 67 -31.33 -6.77 14.13
N THR A 68 -31.82 -6.05 13.12
CA THR A 68 -30.97 -5.44 12.09
C THR A 68 -30.05 -4.39 12.68
N VAL A 69 -30.59 -3.50 13.52
CA VAL A 69 -29.81 -2.49 14.24
C VAL A 69 -28.83 -3.15 15.20
N GLY A 70 -29.27 -4.13 15.99
CA GLY A 70 -28.39 -4.86 16.91
C GLY A 70 -27.23 -5.56 16.18
N ALA A 71 -27.50 -6.24 15.07
CA ALA A 71 -26.47 -6.87 14.24
C ALA A 71 -25.48 -5.84 13.67
N ALA A 72 -25.97 -4.71 13.15
CA ALA A 72 -25.12 -3.64 12.64
C ALA A 72 -24.22 -3.05 13.75
N THR A 73 -24.77 -2.82 14.95
CA THR A 73 -24.01 -2.34 16.10
C THR A 73 -22.95 -3.34 16.56
N ILE A 74 -23.28 -4.63 16.61
CA ILE A 74 -22.33 -5.69 16.97
C ILE A 74 -21.17 -5.73 15.96
N ILE A 75 -21.47 -5.70 14.66
CA ILE A 75 -20.45 -5.68 13.59
C ILE A 75 -19.57 -4.43 13.71
N PHE A 76 -20.16 -3.28 14.02
CA PHE A 76 -19.43 -2.03 14.20
C PHE A 76 -18.46 -2.10 15.39
N ILE A 77 -18.94 -2.56 16.55
CA ILE A 77 -18.12 -2.73 17.75
C ILE A 77 -16.99 -3.74 17.49
N PHE A 78 -17.31 -4.86 16.83
CA PHE A 78 -16.33 -5.88 16.48
C PHE A 78 -15.25 -5.36 15.53
N SER A 79 -15.62 -4.56 14.52
CA SER A 79 -14.67 -3.89 13.63
C SER A 79 -13.73 -2.94 14.40
N MET A 80 -14.29 -2.14 15.31
CA MET A 80 -13.51 -1.23 16.15
C MET A 80 -12.56 -1.97 17.10
N TYR A 81 -13.00 -3.12 17.64
CA TYR A 81 -12.16 -3.99 18.47
C TYR A 81 -10.96 -4.54 17.67
N ILE A 82 -11.20 -5.03 16.45
CA ILE A 82 -10.14 -5.53 15.56
C ILE A 82 -9.14 -4.44 15.20
N PHE A 83 -9.59 -3.20 15.01
CA PHE A 83 -8.72 -2.09 14.63
C PHE A 83 -7.56 -1.88 15.62
N GLY A 84 -7.77 -2.13 16.92
CA GLY A 84 -6.72 -2.05 17.94
C GLY A 84 -5.60 -3.10 17.79
N PHE A 85 -5.86 -4.21 17.10
CA PHE A 85 -4.86 -5.26 16.84
C PHE A 85 -4.06 -5.00 15.56
N VAL A 86 -4.50 -4.06 14.72
CA VAL A 86 -3.79 -3.72 13.48
C VAL A 86 -2.71 -2.69 13.81
N GLY A 87 -1.45 -3.11 13.74
CA GLY A 87 -0.32 -2.19 13.84
C GLY A 87 -0.37 -1.14 12.74
N VAL A 88 -0.34 0.14 13.11
CA VAL A 88 -0.28 1.24 12.15
C VAL A 88 1.16 1.42 11.68
N SER A 89 1.45 1.03 10.44
CA SER A 89 2.74 1.34 9.80
C SER A 89 2.58 2.57 8.92
N PHE A 90 3.13 3.71 9.35
CA PHE A 90 3.06 4.96 8.58
C PHE A 90 3.83 4.91 7.25
N PHE A 91 4.83 4.05 7.17
CA PHE A 91 5.58 3.79 5.96
C PHE A 91 5.74 2.27 5.78
N PRO A 92 5.67 1.75 4.55
CA PRO A 92 6.09 0.38 4.29
C PRO A 92 7.58 0.25 4.65
N LYS A 93 7.98 -0.90 5.23
CA LYS A 93 9.40 -1.20 5.41
C LYS A 93 10.08 -1.13 4.04
N ALA A 94 11.25 -0.48 3.98
CA ALA A 94 11.95 -0.28 2.72
C ALA A 94 12.32 -1.64 2.10
N GLU A 95 11.67 -1.99 0.99
CA GLU A 95 11.89 -3.25 0.26
C GLU A 95 13.21 -3.28 -0.53
N LYS A 96 14.09 -2.30 -0.34
CA LYS A 96 15.36 -2.24 -1.07
C LYS A 96 16.45 -2.95 -0.25
N PRO A 97 17.32 -3.76 -0.89
CA PRO A 97 18.48 -4.39 -0.25
C PRO A 97 19.58 -3.35 0.00
N GLN A 98 19.26 -2.31 0.77
CA GLN A 98 20.11 -1.16 1.02
C GLN A 98 20.12 -0.90 2.51
N LEU A 99 21.31 -0.78 3.07
CA LEU A 99 21.53 -0.51 4.48
C LEU A 99 22.48 0.68 4.61
N MET A 100 22.27 1.45 5.68
CA MET A 100 23.13 2.55 6.06
C MET A 100 23.78 2.19 7.39
N ILE A 101 25.10 2.28 7.49
CA ILE A 101 25.85 2.08 8.72
C ILE A 101 26.44 3.44 9.10
N GLU A 102 25.96 3.98 10.21
CA GLU A 102 26.44 5.24 10.80
C GLU A 102 27.46 4.91 11.90
N VAL A 103 28.62 5.56 11.85
CA VAL A 103 29.73 5.39 12.79
C VAL A 103 29.96 6.72 13.51
N ASP A 104 29.51 6.79 14.76
CA ASP A 104 29.71 7.92 15.65
C ASP A 104 30.83 7.66 16.67
N LEU A 105 31.85 8.53 16.67
CA LEU A 105 32.94 8.51 17.64
C LEU A 105 32.81 9.68 18.63
N PRO A 106 33.48 9.61 19.80
CA PRO A 106 33.46 10.71 20.76
C PRO A 106 33.87 12.05 20.16
N ASP A 107 33.30 13.13 20.68
CA ASP A 107 33.62 14.49 20.25
C ASP A 107 35.12 14.78 20.35
N ALA A 108 35.63 15.61 19.44
CA ALA A 108 37.05 15.94 19.28
C ALA A 108 37.97 14.78 18.83
N THR A 109 37.40 13.68 18.32
CA THR A 109 38.18 12.64 17.63
C THR A 109 38.74 13.16 16.29
N ASN A 110 40.01 12.86 16.02
CA ASN A 110 40.67 13.21 14.77
C ASN A 110 40.12 12.36 13.60
N ILE A 111 39.97 12.98 12.43
CA ILE A 111 39.51 12.34 11.19
C ILE A 111 40.32 11.10 10.83
N ASP A 112 41.62 11.10 11.12
CA ASP A 112 42.49 9.93 10.87
C ASP A 112 42.08 8.72 11.71
N LYS A 113 41.63 8.95 12.94
CA LYS A 113 41.15 7.89 13.82
C LYS A 113 39.79 7.38 13.37
N THR A 114 38.92 8.28 12.91
CA THR A 114 37.64 7.94 12.29
C THR A 114 37.84 7.08 11.04
N ASN A 115 38.81 7.43 10.19
CA ASN A 115 39.20 6.65 9.02
C ASN A 115 39.70 5.24 9.40
N GLU A 116 40.51 5.11 10.46
CA GLU A 116 40.98 3.80 10.93
C GLU A 116 39.82 2.89 11.37
N VAL A 117 38.84 3.45 12.08
CA VAL A 117 37.65 2.71 12.51
C VAL A 117 36.78 2.30 11.32
N ILE A 118 36.56 3.21 10.37
CA ILE A 118 35.79 2.92 9.16
C ILE A 118 36.46 1.82 8.33
N LYS A 119 37.78 1.86 8.14
CA LYS A 119 38.53 0.79 7.46
C LYS A 119 38.40 -0.56 8.13
N LYS A 120 38.29 -0.58 9.46
CA LYS A 120 38.02 -1.82 10.20
C LYS A 120 36.63 -2.35 9.88
N VAL A 121 35.63 -1.49 9.76
CA VAL A 121 34.28 -1.89 9.33
C VAL A 121 34.29 -2.40 7.88
N GLU A 122 34.96 -1.71 6.97
CA GLU A 122 35.15 -2.13 5.56
C GLU A 122 35.78 -3.53 5.48
N SER A 123 36.82 -3.78 6.28
CA SER A 123 37.47 -5.10 6.31
C SER A 123 36.54 -6.24 6.73
N VAL A 124 35.53 -5.95 7.55
CA VAL A 124 34.51 -6.94 7.92
C VAL A 124 33.50 -7.10 6.79
N LEU A 125 33.06 -6.00 6.16
CA LEU A 125 32.13 -6.04 5.02
C LEU A 125 32.71 -6.81 3.83
N ASP A 126 34.01 -6.69 3.58
CA ASP A 126 34.72 -7.44 2.52
C ASP A 126 34.70 -8.96 2.73
N THR A 127 34.53 -9.43 3.97
CA THR A 127 34.41 -10.87 4.27
C THR A 127 33.00 -11.43 4.05
N MET A 128 32.02 -10.56 3.82
CA MET A 128 30.62 -10.95 3.71
C MET A 128 30.19 -11.07 2.24
N ASP A 129 29.94 -12.30 1.76
CA ASP A 129 29.50 -12.55 0.38
C ASP A 129 28.11 -11.96 0.04
N ILE A 130 27.33 -11.57 1.05
CA ILE A 130 26.03 -10.92 0.88
C ILE A 130 26.16 -9.46 0.38
N VAL A 131 27.32 -8.82 0.55
CA VAL A 131 27.56 -7.43 0.14
C VAL A 131 27.90 -7.39 -1.34
N GLU A 132 27.17 -6.57 -2.11
CA GLU A 132 27.40 -6.37 -3.54
C GLU A 132 28.39 -5.22 -3.78
N TYR A 133 28.15 -4.09 -3.12
CA TYR A 133 29.06 -2.96 -3.06
C TYR A 133 28.76 -2.10 -1.83
N TYR A 134 29.77 -1.33 -1.42
CA TYR A 134 29.62 -0.29 -0.40
C TYR A 134 30.36 0.98 -0.81
N ALA A 135 29.96 2.10 -0.23
CA ALA A 135 30.60 3.39 -0.33
C ALA A 135 30.69 4.00 1.06
N SER A 136 31.89 4.34 1.50
CA SER A 136 32.15 5.00 2.77
C SER A 136 32.43 6.49 2.54
N ASN A 137 31.89 7.32 3.43
CA ASN A 137 32.19 8.74 3.52
C ASN A 137 32.70 9.04 4.93
N ILE A 138 33.86 9.70 4.99
CA ILE A 138 34.58 9.97 6.22
C ILE A 138 34.53 11.48 6.44
N GLY A 139 33.99 11.91 7.59
CA GLY A 139 33.90 13.32 7.92
C GLY A 139 32.66 14.03 7.40
N HIS A 140 31.78 13.36 6.65
CA HIS A 140 30.46 13.85 6.25
C HIS A 140 29.49 12.70 5.96
N GLY A 141 28.19 12.96 6.05
CA GLY A 141 27.17 11.97 5.70
C GLY A 141 27.02 11.75 4.20
N ASN A 142 26.49 10.58 3.83
CA ASN A 142 26.14 10.30 2.44
C ASN A 142 25.13 11.33 1.91
N PRO A 143 25.10 11.57 0.59
CA PRO A 143 24.01 12.31 -0.04
C PRO A 143 22.67 11.67 0.31
N ARG A 144 21.59 12.45 0.25
CA ARG A 144 20.28 11.98 0.67
C ARG A 144 19.75 10.89 -0.27
N ILE A 145 20.01 9.62 0.07
CA ILE A 145 19.60 8.45 -0.72
C ILE A 145 18.13 8.08 -0.45
N TYR A 146 17.63 8.35 0.76
CA TYR A 146 16.26 8.07 1.18
C TYR A 146 15.56 9.30 1.78
N TYR A 147 14.26 9.45 1.51
CA TYR A 147 13.48 10.62 1.91
C TYR A 147 13.36 10.80 3.43
N ASN A 148 13.57 9.73 4.20
CA ASN A 148 13.51 9.72 5.66
C ASN A 148 14.90 9.71 6.31
N VAL A 149 15.98 9.64 5.53
CA VAL A 149 17.36 9.73 6.04
C VAL A 149 17.86 11.15 5.79
N PHE A 150 18.42 11.79 6.81
CA PHE A 150 19.00 13.13 6.68
C PHE A 150 20.51 13.01 6.58
N SER A 151 21.13 13.81 5.71
CA SER A 151 22.58 13.84 5.58
C SER A 151 23.18 14.61 6.76
N HIS A 152 24.20 14.04 7.40
CA HIS A 152 24.94 14.69 8.48
C HIS A 152 25.95 15.70 7.92
N ASN A 153 26.05 16.84 8.62
CA ASN A 153 27.01 17.89 8.31
C ASN A 153 28.46 17.42 8.55
N TYR A 154 29.42 18.18 8.02
CA TYR A 154 30.85 17.87 8.18
C TYR A 154 31.25 17.80 9.66
N ALA A 155 31.75 16.65 10.10
CA ALA A 155 32.16 16.38 11.48
C ALA A 155 33.31 15.38 11.51
N SER A 156 34.41 15.68 12.23
CA SER A 156 35.63 14.86 12.20
C SER A 156 35.47 13.48 12.87
N ASN A 157 34.47 13.34 13.74
CA ASN A 157 34.13 12.14 14.50
C ASN A 157 33.00 11.30 13.87
N TYR A 158 32.55 11.65 12.67
CA TYR A 158 31.43 10.98 11.99
C TYR A 158 31.87 10.26 10.71
N GLY A 159 31.29 9.09 10.47
CA GLY A 159 31.40 8.36 9.22
C GLY A 159 30.11 7.67 8.82
N ASP A 160 29.90 7.53 7.52
CA ASP A 160 28.69 6.94 6.97
C ASP A 160 29.02 5.96 5.86
N ILE A 161 28.54 4.72 5.96
CA ILE A 161 28.77 3.67 4.99
C ILE A 161 27.43 3.25 4.40
N PHE A 162 27.26 3.50 3.11
CA PHE A 162 26.14 3.02 2.35
C PHE A 162 26.49 1.69 1.71
N LEU A 163 25.69 0.65 1.95
CA LEU A 163 25.90 -0.67 1.35
C LEU A 163 24.65 -1.18 0.66
N ARG A 164 24.86 -1.92 -0.43
CA ARG A 164 23.84 -2.72 -1.10
C ARG A 164 24.16 -4.20 -0.91
N THR A 165 23.14 -4.99 -0.57
CA THR A 165 23.24 -6.45 -0.53
C THR A 165 22.69 -7.10 -1.80
N LYS A 166 23.16 -8.31 -2.11
CA LYS A 166 22.69 -9.11 -3.27
C LYS A 166 21.24 -9.56 -3.10
N TYR A 167 20.84 -9.89 -1.87
CA TYR A 167 19.49 -10.33 -1.52
C TYR A 167 19.01 -9.66 -0.23
N TYR A 168 17.69 -9.48 -0.12
CA TYR A 168 17.01 -8.97 1.07
C TYR A 168 16.39 -10.16 1.82
N ASP A 169 17.12 -10.72 2.78
CA ASP A 169 16.61 -11.82 3.61
C ASP A 169 15.85 -11.24 4.80
N LEU A 170 14.54 -11.49 4.85
CA LEU A 170 13.62 -11.05 5.91
C LEU A 170 13.46 -12.09 7.03
N GLU A 171 14.00 -13.30 6.89
CA GLU A 171 13.71 -14.41 7.82
C GLU A 171 14.63 -14.45 9.06
N ASN A 172 15.74 -13.68 9.09
CA ASN A 172 16.75 -13.76 10.16
C ASN A 172 17.14 -12.41 10.82
N VAL A 173 16.23 -11.42 10.86
CA VAL A 173 16.44 -10.15 11.59
C VAL A 173 15.47 -9.99 12.75
#